data_AF-A0A7Y3P881-F1
#
_entry.id   AF-A0A7Y3P881-F1
#
_cell.length_a   1.000
_cell.length_b   1.000
_cell.length_c   1.000
_cell.angle_alpha   90.00
_cell.angle_beta   90.00
_cell.angle_gamma   90.00
#
_symmetry.space_group_name_H-M   'P 1'
#
loop_
_entity.id
_entity.type
_entity.pdbx_description
1 polymer ?
#
loop_
_entity_poly.entity_id
_entity_poly.type
_entity_poly.pdbx_seq_one_letter_code
_entity_poly.pdbx_strand_id
1 'polypeptide(L)'
;MRPRRPRPPIYSAQITVALVFVWTLRRYPASKRLSPKLVTLVAMLKRDGDLDLIDADATLLVSVSAATIDRRLKPERVRLELQGRSHTSPGPS
;
A
#
# COMPACT_ATOMS: atom_id res chain seq x y z
N MET A 1 -17.35 -29.70 15.34
CA MET A 1 -16.38 -28.59 15.33
C MET A 1 -17.08 -27.33 14.85
N ARG A 2 -17.11 -26.25 15.66
CA ARG A 2 -17.71 -24.98 15.25
C ARG A 2 -16.71 -24.26 14.31
N PRO A 3 -17.07 -23.93 13.06
CA PRO A 3 -16.15 -23.23 12.18
C PRO A 3 -15.76 -21.91 12.83
N ARG A 4 -14.46 -21.73 13.04
CA ARG A 4 -13.90 -20.52 13.63
C ARG A 4 -14.17 -19.39 12.64
N ARG A 5 -15.11 -18.48 12.98
CA ARG A 5 -15.44 -17.32 12.16
C ARG A 5 -14.11 -16.65 11.76
N PRO A 6 -13.77 -16.55 10.47
CA PRO A 6 -12.52 -15.93 10.07
C PRO A 6 -12.54 -14.50 10.61
N ARG A 7 -11.57 -14.19 11.48
CA ARG A 7 -11.39 -12.81 11.95
C ARG A 7 -11.18 -11.95 10.72
N PRO A 8 -11.93 -10.86 10.53
CA PRO A 8 -11.65 -9.94 9.45
C PRO A 8 -10.17 -9.55 9.56
N PRO A 9 -9.40 -9.62 8.46
CA PRO A 9 -7.98 -9.34 8.51
C PRO A 9 -7.77 -7.95 9.11
N ILE A 10 -6.85 -7.84 10.07
CA ILE A 10 -6.54 -6.59 10.78
C ILE A 10 -6.35 -5.45 9.78
N TYR A 11 -5.71 -5.75 8.65
CA TYR A 11 -5.63 -4.85 7.50
C TYR A 11 -6.67 -5.24 6.45
N SER A 12 -7.68 -4.38 6.30
CA SER A 12 -8.68 -4.50 5.24
C SER A 12 -8.04 -4.37 3.85
N ALA A 13 -8.78 -4.77 2.82
CA ALA A 13 -8.37 -4.50 1.43
C ALA A 13 -8.19 -2.99 1.21
N GLN A 14 -9.04 -2.16 1.82
CA GLN A 14 -8.98 -0.70 1.73
C GLN A 14 -7.66 -0.13 2.25
N ILE A 15 -7.15 -0.62 3.38
CA ILE A 15 -5.84 -0.18 3.89
C ILE A 15 -4.71 -0.53 2.92
N THR A 16 -4.78 -1.70 2.27
CA THR A 16 -3.76 -2.10 1.29
C THR A 16 -3.83 -1.21 0.04
N VAL A 17 -5.04 -0.94 -0.47
CA VAL A 17 -5.26 -0.02 -1.60
C VAL A 17 -4.75 1.38 -1.28
N ALA A 18 -5.12 1.93 -0.12
CA ALA A 18 -4.66 3.24 0.34
C ALA A 18 -3.12 3.29 0.48
N LEU A 19 -2.50 2.25 1.02
CA LEU A 19 -1.05 2.17 1.14
C LEU A 19 -0.36 2.19 -0.24
N VAL A 20 -0.87 1.42 -1.20
CA VAL A 20 -0.35 1.38 -2.58
C VAL A 20 -0.54 2.73 -3.26
N PHE A 21 -1.69 3.37 -3.07
CA PHE A 21 -1.98 4.70 -3.61
C PHE A 21 -0.97 5.74 -3.09
N VAL A 22 -0.80 5.85 -1.77
CA VAL A 22 0.15 6.80 -1.16
C VAL A 22 1.59 6.50 -1.61
N TRP A 23 1.98 5.24 -1.68
CA TRP A 23 3.30 4.83 -2.14
C TRP A 23 3.56 5.23 -3.61
N THR A 24 2.56 5.02 -4.48
CA THR A 24 2.62 5.37 -5.90
C THR A 24 2.66 6.89 -6.09
N LEU A 25 1.80 7.63 -5.40
CA LEU A 25 1.74 9.09 -5.41
C LEU A 25 3.11 9.72 -5.05
N ARG A 26 3.83 9.09 -4.12
CA ARG A 26 5.16 9.55 -3.67
C ARG A 26 6.32 9.03 -4.52
N ARG A 27 6.05 8.43 -5.68
CA ARG A 27 7.04 7.85 -6.60
C ARG A 27 7.87 6.73 -5.96
N TYR A 28 7.18 5.81 -5.28
CA TYR A 28 7.73 4.56 -4.79
C TYR A 28 8.89 4.68 -3.77
N PRO A 29 8.76 5.51 -2.70
CA PRO A 29 9.81 5.63 -1.69
C PRO A 29 10.04 4.30 -0.95
N ALA A 30 11.24 4.11 -0.41
CA ALA A 30 11.52 2.98 0.48
C ALA A 30 10.61 3.01 1.72
N SER A 31 10.21 1.83 2.21
CA SER A 31 9.29 1.67 3.35
C SER A 31 9.70 2.46 4.60
N LYS A 32 11.02 2.57 4.86
CA LYS A 32 11.59 3.35 5.97
C LYS A 32 11.36 4.86 5.83
N ARG A 33 11.36 5.38 4.60
CA ARG A 33 11.07 6.80 4.31
C ARG A 33 9.57 7.09 4.23
N LEU A 34 8.78 6.07 3.88
CA LEU A 34 7.32 6.19 3.78
C LEU A 34 6.64 6.18 5.16
N SER A 35 7.02 5.24 6.04
CA SER A 35 6.39 5.05 7.36
C SER A 35 6.17 6.34 8.15
N PRO A 36 7.18 7.20 8.42
CA PRO A 36 6.95 8.45 9.16
C PRO A 36 6.12 9.48 8.40
N LYS A 37 6.05 9.39 7.07
CA LYS A 37 5.28 10.31 6.23
C LYS A 37 3.81 9.93 6.12
N LEU A 38 3.44 8.68 6.45
CA LEU A 38 2.06 8.20 6.35
C LEU A 38 1.12 9.06 7.21
N VAL A 39 1.55 9.49 8.39
CA VAL A 39 0.73 10.35 9.28
C VAL A 39 0.27 11.61 8.54
N THR A 40 1.19 12.37 7.98
CA THR A 40 0.87 13.62 7.28
C THR A 40 0.12 13.37 5.98
N LEU A 41 0.53 12.36 5.19
CA LEU A 41 -0.07 12.07 3.90
C LEU A 41 -1.50 11.57 4.03
N VAL A 42 -1.76 10.63 4.94
CA VAL A 42 -3.11 10.09 5.16
C VAL A 42 -4.04 11.18 5.69
N ALA A 43 -3.57 12.03 6.60
CA ALA A 43 -4.36 13.15 7.11
C ALA A 43 -4.74 14.15 6.01
N MET A 44 -3.78 14.54 5.16
CA MET A 44 -4.03 15.44 4.03
C MET A 44 -5.02 14.83 3.03
N LEU A 45 -4.76 13.59 2.59
CA LEU A 45 -5.60 12.92 1.59
C LEU A 45 -7.01 12.62 2.11
N LYS A 46 -7.18 12.31 3.40
CA LYS A 46 -8.52 12.20 4.00
C LYS A 46 -9.25 13.53 4.03
N ARG A 47 -8.55 14.61 4.39
CA ARG A 47 -9.14 15.96 4.44
C ARG A 47 -9.59 16.43 3.06
N ASP A 48 -8.79 16.14 2.04
CA ASP A 48 -9.04 16.58 0.67
C ASP A 48 -10.01 15.64 -0.08
N GLY A 49 -10.40 14.50 0.53
CA GLY A 49 -11.37 13.55 -0.01
C GLY A 49 -10.78 12.46 -0.92
N ASP A 50 -9.47 12.44 -1.09
CA ASP A 50 -8.73 11.45 -1.90
C ASP A 50 -8.62 10.06 -1.23
N LEU A 51 -8.83 9.99 0.09
CA LEU A 51 -8.89 8.73 0.83
C LEU A 51 -10.21 8.60 1.59
N ASP A 52 -11.05 7.68 1.12
CA ASP A 52 -12.24 7.23 1.84
C ASP A 52 -11.85 6.10 2.83
N LEU A 53 -11.38 6.50 4.01
CA LEU A 53 -11.02 5.59 5.09
C LEU A 53 -11.70 6.01 6.39
N ILE A 54 -12.36 5.06 7.04
CA ILE A 54 -12.80 5.24 8.43
C ILE A 54 -11.61 5.51 9.35
N ASP A 55 -11.84 6.16 10.49
CA ASP A 55 -10.76 6.55 11.40
C ASP A 55 -9.97 5.38 11.97
N ALA A 56 -10.60 4.22 12.16
CA ALA A 56 -9.93 3.00 12.58
C ALA A 56 -8.88 2.53 11.54
N ASP A 57 -9.27 2.50 10.26
CA ASP A 57 -8.40 2.07 9.16
C ASP A 57 -7.29 3.10 8.92
N ALA A 58 -7.59 4.40 9.03
CA ALA A 58 -6.60 5.47 8.95
C ALA A 58 -5.57 5.38 10.08
N THR A 59 -6.02 5.16 11.32
CA THR A 59 -5.15 4.99 12.49
C THR A 59 -4.24 3.78 12.31
N LEU A 60 -4.80 2.67 11.82
CA LEU A 60 -4.02 1.47 11.57
C LEU A 60 -3.01 1.68 10.43
N LEU A 61 -3.40 2.38 9.35
CA LEU A 61 -2.53 2.70 8.23
C LEU A 61 -1.36 3.60 8.65
N VAL A 62 -1.56 4.60 9.50
CA VAL A 62 -0.46 5.47 9.95
C VAL A 62 0.45 4.79 10.98
N SER A 63 -0.03 3.74 11.64
CA SER A 63 0.72 2.96 12.65
C SER A 63 1.55 1.82 12.05
N VAL A 64 1.53 1.62 10.73
CA VAL A 64 2.23 0.50 10.11
C VAL A 64 3.74 0.67 10.17
N SER A 65 4.43 -0.42 10.54
CA SER A 65 5.88 -0.47 10.51
C SER A 65 6.41 -0.60 9.07
N ALA A 66 7.66 -0.18 8.84
CA ALA A 66 8.32 -0.33 7.55
C ALA A 66 8.36 -1.79 7.04
N ALA A 67 8.49 -2.77 7.94
CA ALA A 67 8.46 -4.18 7.59
C ALA A 67 7.07 -4.65 7.11
N THR A 68 6.00 -4.11 7.68
CA THR A 68 4.63 -4.39 7.21
C THR A 68 4.37 -3.72 5.86
N ILE A 69 4.83 -2.48 5.68
CA ILE A 69 4.76 -1.79 4.38
C ILE A 69 5.45 -2.63 3.30
N ASP A 70 6.68 -3.10 3.55
CA ASP A 70 7.42 -3.89 2.56
C ASP A 70 6.70 -5.19 2.20
N ARG A 71 6.19 -5.94 3.19
CA ARG A 71 5.39 -7.15 2.95
C ARG A 71 4.14 -6.88 2.10
N ARG A 72 3.47 -5.74 2.31
CA ARG A 72 2.24 -5.35 1.61
C ARG A 72 2.51 -4.84 0.19
N LEU A 73 3.62 -4.13 -0.01
CA LEU A 73 4.01 -3.58 -1.30
C LEU A 73 4.79 -4.57 -2.16
N LYS A 74 5.32 -5.66 -1.59
CA LYS A 74 6.03 -6.72 -2.33
C LYS A 74 5.33 -7.15 -3.62
N PRO A 75 4.03 -7.50 -3.64
CA PRO A 75 3.36 -7.87 -4.89
C PRO A 75 3.38 -6.74 -5.93
N GLU A 76 3.16 -5.49 -5.53
CA GLU A 76 3.20 -4.34 -6.44
C GLU A 76 4.61 -4.04 -6.95
N ARG A 77 5.64 -4.22 -6.12
CA ARG A 77 7.04 -4.07 -6.53
C ARG A 77 7.43 -5.10 -7.59
N VAL A 78 7.03 -6.36 -7.39
CA VAL A 78 7.23 -7.42 -8.39
C VAL A 78 6.50 -7.08 -9.69
N ARG A 79 5.27 -6.56 -9.61
CA ARG A 79 4.51 -6.13 -10.79
C ARG A 79 5.20 -4.99 -11.56
N LEU A 80 5.75 -3.99 -10.87
CA LEU A 80 6.53 -2.91 -11.49
C LEU A 80 7.82 -3.42 -12.14
N GLU A 81 8.53 -4.35 -11.49
CA GLU A 81 9.74 -4.97 -12.04
C GLU A 81 9.44 -5.76 -13.33
N LEU A 82 8.32 -6.49 -13.37
CA LEU A 82 7.88 -7.21 -14.57
C LEU A 82 7.50 -6.26 -15.72
N GLN A 83 6.86 -5.13 -15.41
CA GLN A 83 6.53 -4.10 -16.41
C GLN A 83 7.79 -3.42 -16.97
N GLY A 84 8.76 -3.08 -16.12
CA GLY A 84 10.03 -2.50 -16.56
C GLY A 84 10.88 -3.46 -17.41
N ARG A 85 10.73 -4.77 -17.23
CA ARG A 85 11.41 -5.82 -18.03
C ARG A 85 10.72 -6.13 -19.36
N SER A 86 9.47 -5.71 -19.56
CA SER A 86 8.74 -5.94 -20.82
C SER A 86 9.06 -4.93 -21.93
N HIS A 87 9.97 -3.97 -21.71
CA HIS A 87 10.41 -3.01 -22.72
C HIS A 87 11.53 -3.50 -23.66
N THR A 88 11.91 -4.78 -23.62
CA THR A 88 12.70 -5.38 -24.72
C THR A 88 11.75 -6.17 -25.62
N SER A 89 11.19 -5.50 -26.62
CA SER A 89 10.81 -6.20 -27.86
C SER A 89 12.09 -6.76 -28.49
N PRO A 90 12.24 -8.07 -28.70
CA PRO A 90 13.02 -8.52 -29.83
C PRO A 90 12.18 -8.22 -31.07
N GLY A 91 12.63 -7.28 -31.91
CA GLY A 91 12.02 -7.09 -33.22
C GLY A 91 12.11 -8.40 -34.02
N PRO A 92 11.06 -8.82 -34.75
CA PRO A 92 11.16 -9.94 -35.66
C PRO A 92 11.97 -9.51 -36.89
N SER A 93 13.18 -10.07 -37.03
CA SER A 93 13.93 -10.11 -38.29
C SER A 93 13.38 -11.19 -39.21
#